data_AF-A0A963QAR4-F1
#
_entry.id   AF-A0A963QAR4-F1
#
_cell.length_a   1.000
_cell.length_b   1.000
_cell.length_c   1.000
_cell.angle_alpha   90.00
_cell.angle_beta   90.00
_cell.angle_gamma   90.00
#
_symmetry.space_group_name_H-M   'P 1'
#
loop_
_entity.id
_entity.type
_entity.pdbx_description
1 polymer ?
#
loop_
_entity_poly.entity_id
_entity_poly.type
_entity_poly.pdbx_seq_one_letter_code
_entity_poly.pdbx_strand_id
1 'polypeptide(L)'
;ENIVMSLVSFIGPKPNLLDINQVNPPMRLEVAQPVLDFADMAKLYDIERHTHGKFRSARLDITYPLSWGYEGVEAKLASLCAEAVDAIRGGKNILIITDRRVGATQIAIPALLALSALHQHLVREGLRTSAGLVVETGSAREVHHFATLAGYGAEAVHPYLALETLHDIHQHLSGDLSAEKATANYIKAIGKGLSKIMSKMGVSTYMSYCGAQLFEAIGLNSDTIEKYFTGTPSRVEGIGVFEIAQEAIRMHNTAFGDDPVLETMLDAGGEYAWRVRGEEHMWSPDAIAKLQHSTRANNWNTYKEYAQLINDQSRRHMTLRGLFEFRIDPSKAISIDEVEPASEIVKRFATGAMSLGSISTEAHATLAVAMNRIGGKSNT
;
A
#
# COMPACT_ATOMS: atom_id res chain seq x y z
N GLU A 1 -9.79 23.57 -3.20
CA GLU A 1 -10.57 23.03 -4.33
C GLU A 1 -11.39 21.77 -3.99
N ASN A 2 -11.63 21.41 -2.71
CA ASN A 2 -12.42 20.22 -2.36
C ASN A 2 -13.83 20.15 -2.97
N ILE A 3 -14.38 21.29 -3.41
CA ILE A 3 -15.73 21.37 -4.00
C ILE A 3 -15.85 20.60 -5.33
N VAL A 4 -14.73 20.38 -6.04
CA VAL A 4 -14.73 19.60 -7.30
C VAL A 4 -14.41 18.12 -7.08
N MET A 5 -14.07 17.72 -5.85
CA MET A 5 -13.70 16.35 -5.51
C MET A 5 -14.94 15.54 -5.11
N SER A 6 -15.05 14.30 -5.58
CA SER A 6 -16.13 13.38 -5.18
C SER A 6 -15.60 11.97 -4.89
N LEU A 7 -16.01 11.44 -3.74
CA LEU A 7 -15.79 10.05 -3.35
C LEU A 7 -17.01 9.16 -3.62
N VAL A 8 -18.09 9.72 -4.18
CA VAL A 8 -19.28 8.95 -4.52
C VAL A 8 -18.87 7.81 -5.45
N SER A 9 -19.33 6.61 -5.10
CA SER A 9 -19.12 5.40 -5.88
C SER A 9 -20.47 4.76 -6.14
N PHE A 10 -20.53 3.96 -7.20
CA PHE A 10 -21.73 3.23 -7.58
C PHE A 10 -21.36 1.76 -7.71
N ILE A 11 -22.06 0.92 -6.96
CA ILE A 11 -21.87 -0.53 -6.94
C ILE A 11 -22.90 -1.19 -7.86
N GLY A 12 -22.43 -2.13 -8.68
CA GLY A 12 -23.28 -2.96 -9.52
C GLY A 12 -23.16 -2.64 -11.02
N PRO A 13 -24.04 -3.23 -11.85
CA PRO A 13 -23.87 -3.26 -13.31
C PRO A 13 -23.84 -1.86 -13.91
N LYS A 14 -23.00 -1.68 -14.94
CA LYS A 14 -22.88 -0.42 -15.68
C LYS A 14 -23.97 -0.35 -16.76
N PRO A 15 -24.62 0.81 -16.96
CA PRO A 15 -25.64 0.97 -17.99
C PRO A 15 -25.03 0.91 -19.39
N ASN A 16 -25.88 0.66 -20.39
CA ASN A 16 -25.49 0.80 -21.78
C ASN A 16 -25.41 2.29 -22.13
N LEU A 17 -24.19 2.79 -22.39
CA LEU A 17 -23.94 4.20 -22.71
C LEU A 17 -24.53 4.64 -24.05
N LEU A 18 -24.82 3.70 -24.96
CA LEU A 18 -25.36 4.00 -26.29
C LEU A 18 -26.89 3.96 -26.35
N ASP A 19 -27.54 3.40 -25.33
CA ASP A 19 -29.00 3.24 -25.30
C ASP A 19 -29.68 4.47 -24.68
N ILE A 20 -29.82 5.52 -25.49
CA ILE A 20 -30.46 6.79 -25.09
C ILE A 20 -31.98 6.66 -24.85
N ASN A 21 -32.60 5.54 -25.27
CA ASN A 21 -34.05 5.31 -25.18
C ASN A 21 -34.40 4.27 -24.10
N GLN A 22 -33.47 3.95 -23.21
CA GLN A 22 -33.66 2.90 -22.23
C GLN A 22 -34.76 3.29 -21.22
N VAL A 23 -35.94 2.67 -21.37
CA VAL A 23 -37.13 2.97 -20.55
C VAL A 23 -36.95 2.54 -19.08
N ASN A 24 -36.06 1.58 -18.82
CA ASN A 24 -35.68 1.12 -17.48
C ASN A 24 -34.16 0.94 -17.40
N PRO A 25 -33.39 2.00 -17.07
CA PRO A 25 -31.95 1.85 -16.87
C PRO A 25 -31.67 0.90 -15.70
N PRO A 26 -30.58 0.12 -15.75
CA PRO A 26 -30.19 -0.73 -14.62
C PRO A 26 -29.97 0.14 -13.39
N MET A 27 -30.63 -0.23 -12.29
CA MET A 27 -30.40 0.42 -11.00
C MET A 27 -28.94 0.25 -10.61
N ARG A 28 -28.39 1.26 -9.92
CA ARG A 28 -27.06 1.20 -9.30
C ARG A 28 -27.18 1.57 -7.82
N LEU A 29 -26.36 0.93 -6.99
CA LEU A 29 -26.30 1.25 -5.57
C LEU A 29 -25.32 2.40 -5.38
N GLU A 30 -25.83 3.59 -5.09
CA GLU A 30 -24.99 4.74 -4.76
C GLU A 30 -24.48 4.60 -3.32
N VAL A 31 -23.18 4.77 -3.15
CA VAL A 31 -22.54 4.93 -1.84
C VAL A 31 -21.87 6.30 -1.78
N ALA A 32 -22.09 7.01 -0.67
CA ALA A 32 -21.55 8.36 -0.49
C ALA A 32 -20.01 8.40 -0.49
N GLN A 33 -19.38 7.27 -0.16
CA GLN A 33 -17.94 7.06 -0.17
C GLN A 33 -17.63 5.55 -0.33
N PRO A 34 -16.42 5.17 -0.74
CA PRO A 34 -16.09 3.78 -1.05
C PRO A 34 -15.77 2.95 0.20
N VAL A 35 -15.84 3.50 1.40
CA VAL A 35 -15.54 2.78 2.65
C VAL A 35 -16.85 2.46 3.36
N LEU A 36 -17.12 1.17 3.56
CA LEU A 36 -18.36 0.68 4.15
C LEU A 36 -18.18 0.40 5.63
N ASP A 37 -19.16 0.80 6.44
CA ASP A 37 -19.27 0.36 7.83
C ASP A 37 -19.96 -1.01 7.94
N PHE A 38 -20.16 -1.49 9.18
CA PHE A 38 -20.82 -2.77 9.43
C PHE A 38 -22.29 -2.80 8.95
N ALA A 39 -23.01 -1.68 9.10
CA ALA A 39 -24.43 -1.62 8.74
C ALA A 39 -24.59 -1.63 7.21
N ASP A 40 -23.72 -0.93 6.50
CA ASP A 40 -23.69 -0.95 5.04
C ASP A 40 -23.28 -2.32 4.49
N MET A 41 -22.31 -2.98 5.13
CA MET A 41 -21.93 -4.35 4.74
C MET A 41 -23.07 -5.35 4.98
N ALA A 42 -23.79 -5.24 6.10
CA ALA A 42 -24.96 -6.07 6.38
C ALA A 42 -26.07 -5.89 5.32
N LYS A 43 -26.33 -4.66 4.86
CA LYS A 43 -27.27 -4.40 3.76
C LYS A 43 -26.82 -5.07 2.46
N LEU A 44 -25.53 -5.10 2.16
CA LEU A 44 -25.00 -5.77 0.96
C LEU A 44 -25.15 -7.29 1.02
N TYR A 45 -25.06 -7.88 2.21
CA TYR A 45 -25.34 -9.30 2.39
C TYR A 45 -26.81 -9.64 2.13
N ASP A 46 -27.74 -8.83 2.62
CA ASP A 46 -29.19 -9.03 2.45
C ASP A 46 -29.79 -8.26 1.26
N ILE A 47 -28.95 -7.80 0.32
CA ILE A 47 -29.33 -6.85 -0.72
C ILE A 47 -30.47 -7.33 -1.60
N GLU A 48 -30.59 -8.64 -1.79
CA GLU A 48 -31.68 -9.27 -2.54
C GLU A 48 -33.04 -8.99 -1.91
N ARG A 49 -33.13 -9.01 -0.57
CA ARG A 49 -34.36 -8.69 0.16
C ARG A 49 -34.67 -7.20 0.08
N HIS A 50 -33.65 -6.35 0.24
CA HIS A 50 -33.82 -4.89 0.20
C HIS A 50 -34.20 -4.35 -1.18
N THR A 51 -33.92 -5.09 -2.25
CA THR A 51 -34.08 -4.63 -3.64
C THR A 51 -35.10 -5.45 -4.43
N HIS A 52 -35.84 -6.34 -3.76
CA HIS A 52 -36.82 -7.25 -4.37
C HIS A 52 -36.23 -8.06 -5.54
N GLY A 53 -35.02 -8.60 -5.37
CA GLY A 53 -34.36 -9.45 -6.38
C GLY A 53 -33.60 -8.70 -7.48
N LYS A 54 -33.60 -7.36 -7.49
CA LYS A 54 -32.87 -6.58 -8.51
C LYS A 54 -31.37 -6.66 -8.36
N PHE A 55 -30.89 -6.71 -7.12
CA PHE A 55 -29.49 -6.97 -6.81
C PHE A 55 -29.35 -8.28 -6.07
N ARG A 56 -28.29 -9.01 -6.40
CA ARG A 56 -27.97 -10.28 -5.73
C ARG A 56 -26.48 -10.34 -5.50
N SER A 57 -26.10 -10.50 -4.24
CA SER A 57 -24.70 -10.67 -3.86
C SER A 57 -24.26 -12.14 -3.92
N ALA A 58 -22.99 -12.34 -4.24
CA ALA A 58 -22.26 -13.58 -4.06
C ALA A 58 -21.03 -13.29 -3.21
N ARG A 59 -20.74 -14.19 -2.26
CA ARG A 59 -19.53 -14.10 -1.44
C ARG A 59 -18.48 -15.03 -2.03
N LEU A 60 -17.35 -14.46 -2.38
CA LEU A 60 -16.21 -15.15 -2.96
C LEU A 60 -15.11 -15.18 -1.91
N ASP A 61 -14.91 -16.37 -1.35
CA ASP A 61 -13.94 -16.62 -0.30
C ASP A 61 -12.53 -16.69 -0.88
N ILE A 62 -11.62 -15.85 -0.41
CA ILE A 62 -10.22 -15.81 -0.89
C ILE A 62 -9.27 -16.65 -0.05
N THR A 63 -9.80 -17.47 0.85
CA THR A 63 -9.00 -18.40 1.65
C THR A 63 -8.82 -19.75 0.98
N TYR A 64 -7.72 -20.43 1.30
CA TYR A 64 -7.44 -21.80 0.90
C TYR A 64 -6.75 -22.58 2.01
N PRO A 65 -6.79 -23.93 1.98
CA PRO A 65 -6.14 -24.75 2.98
C PRO A 65 -4.62 -24.50 3.05
N LEU A 66 -4.11 -24.24 4.25
CA LEU A 66 -2.67 -24.07 4.50
C LEU A 66 -1.84 -25.26 3.99
N SER A 67 -2.43 -26.47 4.04
CA SER A 67 -1.82 -27.70 3.54
C SER A 67 -1.50 -27.71 2.04
N TRP A 68 -2.08 -26.80 1.25
CA TRP A 68 -1.74 -26.65 -0.17
C TRP A 68 -0.41 -25.92 -0.38
N GLY A 69 0.15 -25.30 0.66
CA GLY A 69 1.39 -24.53 0.58
C GLY A 69 1.27 -23.30 -0.33
N TYR A 70 2.41 -22.67 -0.60
CA TYR A 70 2.45 -21.43 -1.40
C TYR A 70 2.03 -21.66 -2.86
N GLU A 71 2.17 -22.88 -3.38
CA GLU A 71 1.78 -23.25 -4.75
C GLU A 71 0.26 -23.26 -4.93
N GLY A 72 -0.49 -23.46 -3.85
CA GLY A 72 -1.96 -23.44 -3.83
C GLY A 72 -2.58 -22.10 -4.23
N VAL A 73 -1.80 -21.00 -4.18
CA VAL A 73 -2.28 -19.64 -4.50
C VAL A 73 -2.84 -19.55 -5.91
N GLU A 74 -2.19 -20.15 -6.91
CA GLU A 74 -2.63 -20.06 -8.30
C GLU A 74 -3.90 -20.86 -8.55
N ALA A 75 -3.98 -22.06 -7.97
CA ALA A 75 -5.17 -22.90 -8.04
C ALA A 75 -6.37 -22.19 -7.40
N LYS A 76 -6.17 -21.54 -6.25
CA LYS A 76 -7.23 -20.78 -5.59
C LYS A 76 -7.62 -19.52 -6.38
N LEU A 77 -6.68 -18.79 -6.98
CA LEU A 77 -6.97 -17.64 -7.85
C LEU A 77 -7.75 -18.06 -9.11
N ALA A 78 -7.41 -19.20 -9.71
CA ALA A 78 -8.14 -19.75 -10.85
C ALA A 78 -9.56 -20.17 -10.46
N SER A 79 -9.73 -20.86 -9.32
CA SER A 79 -11.04 -21.21 -8.77
C SER A 79 -11.89 -19.97 -8.51
N LEU A 80 -11.30 -18.95 -7.87
CA LEU A 80 -11.96 -17.68 -7.57
C LEU A 80 -12.49 -16.99 -8.84
N CYS A 81 -11.69 -16.99 -9.91
CA CYS A 81 -12.09 -16.42 -11.20
C CYS A 81 -13.26 -17.20 -11.82
N ALA A 82 -13.22 -18.53 -11.81
CA ALA A 82 -14.31 -19.38 -12.32
C ALA A 82 -15.61 -19.19 -11.50
N GLU A 83 -15.51 -19.22 -10.16
CA GLU A 83 -16.63 -18.97 -9.25
C GLU A 83 -17.28 -17.60 -9.50
N ALA A 84 -16.49 -16.58 -9.81
CA ALA A 84 -17.00 -15.25 -10.14
C ALA A 84 -17.79 -15.24 -11.45
N VAL A 85 -17.28 -15.90 -12.50
CA VAL A 85 -17.98 -16.03 -13.79
C VAL A 85 -19.30 -16.78 -13.62
N ASP A 86 -19.28 -17.90 -12.89
CA ASP A 86 -20.48 -18.70 -12.63
C ASP A 86 -21.50 -17.93 -11.78
N ALA A 87 -21.05 -17.17 -10.78
CA ALA A 87 -21.92 -16.30 -10.01
C ALA A 87 -22.61 -15.24 -10.89
N ILE A 88 -21.86 -14.58 -11.78
CA ILE A 88 -22.41 -13.58 -12.70
C ILE A 88 -23.42 -14.21 -13.66
N ARG A 89 -23.08 -15.37 -14.25
CA ARG A 89 -23.99 -16.12 -15.14
C ARG A 89 -25.23 -16.64 -14.40
N GLY A 90 -25.10 -16.93 -13.10
CA GLY A 90 -26.21 -17.24 -12.19
C GLY A 90 -27.05 -16.02 -11.78
N GLY A 91 -26.78 -14.83 -12.32
CA GLY A 91 -27.53 -13.60 -12.07
C GLY A 91 -27.10 -12.83 -10.82
N LYS A 92 -25.92 -13.11 -10.28
CA LYS A 92 -25.31 -12.31 -9.19
C LYS A 92 -24.61 -11.10 -9.78
N ASN A 93 -24.92 -9.91 -9.29
CA ASN A 93 -24.43 -8.65 -9.84
C ASN A 93 -23.64 -7.81 -8.82
N ILE A 94 -23.41 -8.37 -7.63
CA ILE A 94 -22.47 -7.85 -6.63
C ILE A 94 -21.60 -9.01 -6.18
N LEU A 95 -20.30 -8.91 -6.39
CA LEU A 95 -19.32 -9.89 -5.94
C LEU A 95 -18.58 -9.32 -4.73
N ILE A 96 -18.71 -10.01 -3.60
CA ILE A 96 -18.07 -9.67 -2.33
C ILE A 96 -16.87 -10.59 -2.16
N ILE A 97 -15.68 -10.05 -2.34
CA ILE A 97 -14.40 -10.74 -2.14
C ILE A 97 -14.08 -10.67 -0.65
N THR A 98 -13.95 -11.80 0.04
CA THR A 98 -13.84 -11.82 1.50
C THR A 98 -12.77 -12.77 2.03
N ASP A 99 -12.01 -12.32 3.04
CA ASP A 99 -11.03 -13.12 3.80
C ASP A 99 -11.55 -13.53 5.19
N ARG A 100 -12.85 -13.37 5.48
CA ARG A 100 -13.47 -13.68 6.79
C ARG A 100 -13.27 -15.10 7.30
N ARG A 101 -12.86 -16.05 6.45
CA ARG A 101 -12.64 -17.46 6.80
C ARG A 101 -11.20 -17.79 7.19
N VAL A 102 -10.33 -16.80 7.33
CA VAL A 102 -8.97 -17.02 7.87
C VAL A 102 -9.08 -17.71 9.23
N GLY A 103 -8.26 -18.72 9.43
CA GLY A 103 -8.21 -19.51 10.66
C GLY A 103 -6.98 -20.42 10.64
N ALA A 104 -6.73 -21.17 11.71
CA ALA A 104 -5.49 -21.95 11.86
C ALA A 104 -5.12 -22.82 10.64
N THR A 105 -6.13 -23.35 9.93
CA THR A 105 -5.94 -24.21 8.74
C THR A 105 -6.26 -23.54 7.41
N GLN A 106 -6.71 -22.28 7.40
CA GLN A 106 -7.14 -21.53 6.22
C GLN A 106 -6.38 -20.22 6.12
N ILE A 107 -5.58 -20.07 5.06
CA ILE A 107 -4.81 -18.87 4.79
C ILE A 107 -5.50 -18.02 3.72
N ALA A 108 -5.48 -16.69 3.87
CA ALA A 108 -5.99 -15.78 2.85
C ALA A 108 -4.95 -15.46 1.77
N ILE A 109 -5.40 -15.41 0.51
CA ILE A 109 -4.69 -14.68 -0.53
C ILE A 109 -4.71 -13.18 -0.16
N PRO A 110 -3.60 -12.44 -0.34
CA PRO A 110 -3.62 -10.99 -0.19
C PRO A 110 -4.77 -10.36 -0.99
N ALA A 111 -5.64 -9.60 -0.32
CA ALA A 111 -6.90 -9.11 -0.89
C ALA A 111 -6.71 -8.31 -2.19
N LEU A 112 -5.62 -7.55 -2.30
CA LEU A 112 -5.27 -6.81 -3.51
C LEU A 112 -4.98 -7.74 -4.71
N LEU A 113 -4.23 -8.82 -4.48
CA LEU A 113 -3.92 -9.81 -5.52
C LEU A 113 -5.19 -10.53 -5.98
N ALA A 114 -6.02 -10.99 -5.03
CA ALA A 114 -7.29 -11.65 -5.35
C ALA A 114 -8.26 -10.74 -6.12
N LEU A 115 -8.41 -9.48 -5.67
CA LEU A 115 -9.23 -8.48 -6.35
C LEU A 115 -8.72 -8.22 -7.75
N SER A 116 -7.42 -7.95 -7.92
CA SER A 116 -6.87 -7.58 -9.22
C SER A 116 -6.96 -8.74 -10.21
N ALA A 117 -6.65 -9.97 -9.77
CA ALA A 117 -6.82 -11.17 -10.59
C ALA A 117 -8.26 -11.31 -11.11
N LEU A 118 -9.23 -11.17 -10.22
CA LEU A 118 -10.66 -11.25 -10.55
C LEU A 118 -11.10 -10.08 -11.45
N HIS A 119 -10.67 -8.85 -11.16
CA HIS A 119 -10.94 -7.68 -11.97
C HIS A 119 -10.47 -7.89 -13.42
N GLN A 120 -9.19 -8.25 -13.59
CA GLN A 120 -8.58 -8.47 -14.90
C GLN A 120 -9.23 -9.64 -15.65
N HIS A 121 -9.55 -10.73 -14.95
CA HIS A 121 -10.25 -11.87 -15.54
C HIS A 121 -11.64 -11.47 -16.06
N LEU A 122 -12.44 -10.77 -15.26
CA LEU A 122 -13.76 -10.30 -15.69
C LEU A 122 -13.68 -9.28 -16.84
N VAL A 123 -12.61 -8.49 -16.94
CA VAL A 123 -12.39 -7.59 -18.08
C VAL A 123 -12.15 -8.41 -19.36
N ARG A 124 -11.28 -9.43 -19.29
CA ARG A 124 -10.98 -10.32 -20.44
C ARG A 124 -12.21 -11.11 -20.90
N GLU A 125 -13.03 -11.57 -19.96
CA GLU A 125 -14.29 -12.28 -20.26
C GLU A 125 -15.43 -11.34 -20.70
N GLY A 126 -15.24 -10.02 -20.69
CA GLY A 126 -16.28 -9.05 -21.03
C GLY A 126 -17.41 -8.94 -20.01
N LEU A 127 -17.20 -9.43 -18.78
CA LEU A 127 -18.18 -9.51 -17.69
C LEU A 127 -18.01 -8.43 -16.61
N ARG A 128 -16.90 -7.65 -16.62
CA ARG A 128 -16.62 -6.66 -15.56
C ARG A 128 -17.70 -5.57 -15.44
N THR A 129 -18.40 -5.25 -16.52
CA THR A 129 -19.51 -4.27 -16.51
C THR A 129 -20.80 -4.84 -15.94
N SER A 130 -20.91 -6.17 -15.79
CA SER A 130 -22.12 -6.86 -15.33
C SER A 130 -22.23 -6.97 -13.81
N ALA A 131 -21.14 -6.73 -13.08
CA ALA A 131 -21.10 -6.85 -11.63
C ALA A 131 -20.28 -5.76 -10.95
N GLY A 132 -20.70 -5.41 -9.74
CA GLY A 132 -19.89 -4.58 -8.83
C GLY A 132 -18.96 -5.42 -7.97
N LEU A 133 -17.76 -4.89 -7.68
CA LEU A 133 -16.75 -5.56 -6.86
C LEU A 133 -16.63 -4.86 -5.51
N VAL A 134 -16.91 -5.60 -4.43
CA VAL A 134 -16.79 -5.14 -3.05
C VAL A 134 -15.75 -6.00 -2.34
N VAL A 135 -14.83 -5.38 -1.61
CA VAL A 135 -13.79 -6.10 -0.87
C VAL A 135 -14.08 -6.01 0.63
N GLU A 136 -14.31 -7.14 1.27
CA GLU A 136 -14.34 -7.28 2.71
C GLU A 136 -13.00 -7.88 3.17
N THR A 137 -12.18 -7.13 3.89
CA THR A 137 -10.84 -7.62 4.24
C THR A 137 -10.37 -7.13 5.60
N GLY A 138 -9.63 -8.00 6.29
CA GLY A 138 -8.93 -7.65 7.53
C GLY A 138 -7.61 -6.90 7.29
N SER A 139 -7.11 -6.90 6.05
CA SER A 139 -5.79 -6.33 5.71
C SER A 139 -5.81 -4.82 5.41
N ALA A 140 -6.97 -4.25 5.08
CA ALA A 140 -7.09 -2.83 4.75
C ALA A 140 -7.21 -1.96 6.00
N ARG A 141 -6.20 -1.10 6.25
CA ARG A 141 -6.13 -0.23 7.43
C ARG A 141 -5.59 1.18 7.16
N GLU A 142 -4.75 1.32 6.14
CA GLU A 142 -4.14 2.59 5.77
C GLU A 142 -4.71 3.13 4.47
N VAL A 143 -4.66 4.45 4.29
CA VAL A 143 -5.17 5.14 3.08
C VAL A 143 -4.64 4.50 1.79
N HIS A 144 -3.37 4.06 1.77
CA HIS A 144 -2.77 3.43 0.61
C HIS A 144 -3.40 2.07 0.26
N HIS A 145 -3.83 1.28 1.26
CA HIS A 145 -4.53 0.01 1.02
C HIS A 145 -5.86 0.25 0.29
N PHE A 146 -6.61 1.27 0.69
CA PHE A 146 -7.86 1.62 -0.01
C PHE A 146 -7.57 2.17 -1.41
N ALA A 147 -6.53 2.99 -1.59
CA ALA A 147 -6.19 3.55 -2.88
C ALA A 147 -5.75 2.46 -3.88
N THR A 148 -4.96 1.48 -3.44
CA THR A 148 -4.57 0.33 -4.27
C THR A 148 -5.78 -0.52 -4.61
N LEU A 149 -6.59 -0.94 -3.63
CA LEU A 149 -7.83 -1.68 -3.90
C LEU A 149 -8.75 -0.93 -4.90
N ALA A 150 -8.91 0.37 -4.75
CA ALA A 150 -9.65 1.20 -5.69
C ALA A 150 -9.02 1.17 -7.09
N GLY A 151 -7.71 1.43 -7.20
CA GLY A 151 -6.99 1.48 -8.47
C GLY A 151 -6.99 0.16 -9.23
N TYR A 152 -7.17 -0.97 -8.53
CA TYR A 152 -7.32 -2.30 -9.13
C TYR A 152 -8.77 -2.81 -9.14
N GLY A 153 -9.74 -1.92 -8.91
CA GLY A 153 -11.12 -2.10 -9.36
C GLY A 153 -12.17 -2.37 -8.28
N ALA A 154 -11.85 -2.18 -7.01
CA ALA A 154 -12.85 -2.19 -5.93
C ALA A 154 -13.76 -0.96 -6.02
N GLU A 155 -15.06 -1.19 -6.07
CA GLU A 155 -16.07 -0.12 -6.03
C GLU A 155 -16.37 0.31 -4.60
N ALA A 156 -16.21 -0.62 -3.64
CA ALA A 156 -16.25 -0.34 -2.22
C ALA A 156 -15.39 -1.33 -1.42
N VAL A 157 -14.99 -0.93 -0.21
CA VAL A 157 -14.14 -1.70 0.70
C VAL A 157 -14.74 -1.66 2.11
N HIS A 158 -14.93 -2.82 2.72
CA HIS A 158 -15.29 -2.98 4.13
C HIS A 158 -14.05 -3.48 4.92
N PRO A 159 -13.38 -2.60 5.68
CA PRO A 159 -12.17 -2.94 6.42
C PRO A 159 -12.50 -3.51 7.81
N TYR A 160 -13.15 -4.68 7.86
CA TYR A 160 -13.80 -5.14 9.09
C TYR A 160 -12.87 -5.18 10.30
N LEU A 161 -11.65 -5.71 10.14
CA LEU A 161 -10.74 -5.91 11.28
C LEU A 161 -10.24 -4.57 11.83
N ALA A 162 -10.02 -3.58 10.96
CA ALA A 162 -9.69 -2.23 11.38
C ALA A 162 -10.84 -1.59 12.17
N LEU A 163 -12.09 -1.80 11.75
CA LEU A 163 -13.26 -1.29 12.47
C LEU A 163 -13.50 -2.04 13.79
N GLU A 164 -13.33 -3.36 13.82
CA GLU A 164 -13.42 -4.17 15.03
C GLU A 164 -12.33 -3.75 16.04
N THR A 165 -11.11 -3.47 15.56
CA THR A 165 -10.03 -2.93 16.39
C THR A 165 -10.40 -1.56 16.96
N LEU A 166 -11.03 -0.68 16.17
CA LEU A 166 -11.51 0.62 16.68
C LEU A 166 -12.59 0.45 17.76
N HIS A 167 -13.49 -0.53 17.59
CA HIS A 167 -14.52 -0.84 18.58
C HIS A 167 -13.93 -1.38 19.89
N ASP A 168 -12.76 -2.02 19.84
CA ASP A 168 -12.05 -2.46 21.05
C ASP A 168 -11.26 -1.31 21.70
N ILE A 169 -10.44 -0.60 20.93
CA ILE A 169 -9.51 0.40 21.49
C ILE A 169 -10.18 1.71 21.90
N HIS A 170 -11.39 2.03 21.41
CA HIS A 170 -12.01 3.34 21.67
C HIS A 170 -12.18 3.64 23.17
N GLN A 171 -12.42 2.61 23.99
CA GLN A 171 -12.59 2.75 25.44
C GLN A 171 -11.33 3.26 26.13
N HIS A 172 -10.17 3.05 25.50
CA HIS A 172 -8.86 3.46 25.99
C HIS A 172 -8.38 4.77 25.37
N LEU A 173 -9.14 5.34 24.41
CA LEU A 173 -8.83 6.63 23.80
C LEU A 173 -9.34 7.79 24.66
N SER A 174 -8.62 8.91 24.60
CA SER A 174 -8.98 10.12 25.36
C SER A 174 -10.24 10.79 24.80
N GLY A 175 -11.11 11.24 25.71
CA GLY A 175 -12.40 11.90 25.39
C GLY A 175 -13.50 10.87 25.22
N ASP A 176 -14.73 11.19 25.65
CA ASP A 176 -15.92 10.32 25.57
C ASP A 176 -16.27 10.01 24.10
N LEU A 177 -15.52 9.10 23.48
CA LEU A 177 -15.61 8.72 22.09
C LEU A 177 -16.43 7.43 21.99
N SER A 178 -17.61 7.47 21.38
CA SER A 178 -18.37 6.25 21.10
C SER A 178 -17.73 5.43 19.96
N ALA A 179 -18.00 4.14 19.90
CA ALA A 179 -17.53 3.24 18.83
C ALA A 179 -18.00 3.71 17.43
N GLU A 180 -19.22 4.24 17.33
CA GLU A 180 -19.77 4.79 16.09
C GLU A 180 -19.02 6.06 15.69
N LYS A 181 -18.66 6.89 16.67
CA LYS A 181 -17.88 8.11 16.39
C LYS A 181 -16.45 7.78 15.97
N ALA A 182 -15.83 6.78 16.59
CA ALA A 182 -14.51 6.28 16.19
C ALA A 182 -14.53 5.77 14.74
N THR A 183 -15.54 4.95 14.40
CA THR A 183 -15.78 4.44 13.04
C THR A 183 -15.95 5.59 12.04
N ALA A 184 -16.84 6.55 12.33
CA ALA A 184 -17.08 7.70 11.46
C ALA A 184 -15.84 8.58 11.26
N ASN A 185 -15.04 8.77 12.32
CA ASN A 185 -13.79 9.54 12.23
C ASN A 185 -12.75 8.82 11.35
N TYR A 186 -12.59 7.51 11.51
CA TYR A 186 -11.69 6.70 10.69
C TYR A 186 -12.10 6.73 9.21
N ILE A 187 -13.36 6.45 8.92
CA ILE A 187 -13.90 6.49 7.55
C ILE A 187 -13.67 7.87 6.91
N LYS A 188 -13.96 8.96 7.66
CA LYS A 188 -13.70 10.33 7.22
C LYS A 188 -12.21 10.60 6.95
N ALA A 189 -11.32 10.06 7.77
CA ALA A 189 -9.87 10.21 7.59
C ALA A 189 -9.39 9.48 6.33
N ILE A 190 -9.86 8.25 6.10
CA ILE A 190 -9.58 7.49 4.87
C ILE A 190 -10.11 8.26 3.65
N GLY A 191 -11.34 8.76 3.69
CA GLY A 191 -11.91 9.56 2.60
C GLY A 191 -11.07 10.80 2.27
N LYS A 192 -10.66 11.57 3.28
CA LYS A 192 -9.75 12.71 3.08
C LYS A 192 -8.40 12.28 2.48
N GLY A 193 -7.86 11.15 2.94
CA GLY A 193 -6.64 10.58 2.42
C GLY A 193 -6.75 10.18 0.95
N LEU A 194 -7.86 9.54 0.56
CA LEU A 194 -8.14 9.18 -0.83
C LEU A 194 -8.21 10.42 -1.72
N SER A 195 -8.94 11.46 -1.31
CA SER A 195 -8.99 12.73 -2.05
C SER A 195 -7.59 13.33 -2.25
N LYS A 196 -6.72 13.24 -1.23
CA LYS A 196 -5.33 13.70 -1.32
C LYS A 196 -4.49 12.86 -2.29
N ILE A 197 -4.69 11.54 -2.34
CA ILE A 197 -3.97 10.67 -3.28
C ILE A 197 -4.43 10.97 -4.71
N MET A 198 -5.74 11.02 -4.95
CA MET A 198 -6.30 11.29 -6.29
C MET A 198 -5.87 12.67 -6.81
N SER A 199 -5.85 13.69 -5.95
CA SER A 199 -5.43 15.04 -6.35
C SER A 199 -3.97 15.14 -6.77
N LYS A 200 -3.07 14.23 -6.31
CA LYS A 200 -1.67 14.19 -6.78
C LYS A 200 -1.55 13.90 -8.28
N MET A 201 -2.53 13.18 -8.83
CA MET A 201 -2.62 12.84 -10.25
C MET A 201 -3.66 13.70 -11.00
N GLY A 202 -4.23 14.72 -10.35
CA GLY A 202 -5.27 15.56 -10.94
C GLY A 202 -6.61 14.86 -11.14
N VAL A 203 -6.87 13.74 -10.46
CA VAL A 203 -8.15 13.01 -10.57
C VAL A 203 -9.13 13.54 -9.53
N SER A 204 -10.33 13.92 -9.98
CA SER A 204 -11.34 14.54 -9.11
C SER A 204 -12.41 13.57 -8.59
N THR A 205 -12.64 12.43 -9.24
CA THR A 205 -13.71 11.50 -8.89
C THR A 205 -13.19 10.09 -8.62
N TYR A 206 -13.72 9.45 -7.58
CA TYR A 206 -13.40 8.05 -7.26
C TYR A 206 -13.74 7.11 -8.42
N MET A 207 -14.85 7.35 -9.12
CA MET A 207 -15.25 6.54 -10.27
C MET A 207 -14.21 6.50 -11.39
N SER A 208 -13.52 7.62 -11.66
CA SER A 208 -12.45 7.68 -12.66
C SER A 208 -11.14 7.09 -12.13
N TYR A 209 -10.93 7.11 -10.82
CA TYR A 209 -9.76 6.50 -10.19
C TYR A 209 -9.87 4.97 -10.09
N CYS A 210 -11.11 4.46 -9.93
CA CYS A 210 -11.39 3.04 -9.79
C CYS A 210 -11.00 2.26 -11.06
N GLY A 211 -10.05 1.33 -10.93
CA GLY A 211 -9.52 0.56 -12.05
C GLY A 211 -8.50 1.30 -12.94
N ALA A 212 -8.10 2.54 -12.59
CA ALA A 212 -7.18 3.34 -13.42
C ALA A 212 -5.70 2.95 -13.28
N GLN A 213 -5.34 2.11 -12.30
CA GLN A 213 -3.98 1.63 -12.07
C GLN A 213 -2.90 2.72 -12.04
N LEU A 214 -3.18 3.84 -11.36
CA LEU A 214 -2.23 4.96 -11.20
C LEU A 214 -1.14 4.65 -10.16
N PHE A 215 -0.41 3.54 -10.39
CA PHE A 215 0.63 3.00 -9.53
C PHE A 215 1.81 2.51 -10.36
N GLU A 216 2.97 2.39 -9.71
CA GLU A 216 4.14 1.71 -10.25
C GLU A 216 4.53 0.59 -9.28
N ALA A 217 4.78 -0.60 -9.82
CA ALA A 217 5.22 -1.75 -9.04
C ALA A 217 6.75 -1.80 -9.01
N ILE A 218 7.30 -1.94 -7.80
CA ILE A 218 8.74 -2.09 -7.59
C ILE A 218 8.96 -3.41 -6.86
N GLY A 219 9.79 -4.29 -7.43
CA GLY A 219 10.12 -5.59 -6.86
C GLY A 219 9.14 -6.71 -7.18
N LEU A 220 8.27 -6.55 -8.20
CA LEU A 220 7.40 -7.62 -8.71
C LEU A 220 7.85 -8.04 -10.10
N ASN A 221 7.93 -9.35 -10.37
CA ASN A 221 8.34 -9.84 -11.68
C ASN A 221 7.29 -9.61 -12.78
N SER A 222 7.76 -9.60 -14.03
CA SER A 222 6.89 -9.34 -15.20
C SER A 222 5.75 -10.35 -15.32
N ASP A 223 5.98 -11.63 -15.04
CA ASP A 223 4.94 -12.68 -15.14
C ASP A 223 3.75 -12.41 -14.19
N THR A 224 4.03 -12.00 -12.95
CA THR A 224 3.01 -11.67 -11.95
C THR A 224 2.24 -10.42 -12.36
N ILE A 225 2.95 -9.41 -12.89
CA ILE A 225 2.33 -8.18 -13.40
C ILE A 225 1.42 -8.49 -14.58
N GLU A 226 1.90 -9.21 -15.60
CA GLU A 226 1.13 -9.52 -16.80
C GLU A 226 -0.14 -10.31 -16.45
N LYS A 227 -0.05 -11.26 -15.53
CA LYS A 227 -1.17 -12.13 -15.16
C LYS A 227 -2.20 -11.45 -14.27
N TYR A 228 -1.75 -10.74 -13.23
CA TYR A 228 -2.62 -10.27 -12.14
C TYR A 228 -2.75 -8.75 -12.04
N PHE A 229 -1.80 -7.97 -12.56
CA PHE A 229 -1.79 -6.50 -12.48
C PHE A 229 -1.58 -5.86 -13.85
N THR A 230 -2.13 -6.48 -14.91
CA THR A 230 -1.89 -6.17 -16.32
C THR A 230 -1.99 -4.66 -16.58
N GLY A 231 -0.95 -4.08 -17.19
CA GLY A 231 -0.87 -2.64 -17.48
C GLY A 231 -0.04 -1.82 -16.49
N THR A 232 0.31 -2.39 -15.33
CA THR A 232 1.12 -1.69 -14.32
C THR A 232 2.60 -1.70 -14.71
N PRO A 233 3.30 -0.55 -14.71
CA PRO A 233 4.74 -0.53 -14.97
C PRO A 233 5.51 -1.19 -13.82
N SER A 234 6.48 -2.04 -14.15
CA SER A 234 7.48 -2.54 -13.21
C SER A 234 8.88 -2.52 -13.82
N ARG A 235 9.66 -1.50 -13.43
CA ARG A 235 11.01 -1.26 -13.99
C ARG A 235 12.11 -2.01 -13.26
N VAL A 236 11.84 -2.38 -12.01
CA VAL A 236 12.74 -3.17 -11.17
C VAL A 236 11.93 -4.40 -10.76
N GLU A 237 12.23 -5.53 -11.39
CA GLU A 237 11.56 -6.80 -11.11
C GLU A 237 11.99 -7.39 -9.76
N GLY A 238 11.32 -8.45 -9.33
CA GLY A 238 11.64 -9.13 -8.09
C GLY A 238 10.81 -10.38 -7.87
N ILE A 239 10.06 -10.40 -6.78
CA ILE A 239 9.29 -11.57 -6.34
C ILE A 239 8.10 -11.87 -7.26
N GLY A 240 7.70 -13.13 -7.31
CA GLY A 240 6.51 -13.59 -8.00
C GLY A 240 5.36 -13.93 -7.05
N VAL A 241 4.29 -14.48 -7.63
CA VAL A 241 3.07 -14.87 -6.88
C VAL A 241 3.36 -15.90 -5.78
N PHE A 242 4.32 -16.81 -6.00
CA PHE A 242 4.66 -17.86 -5.05
C PHE A 242 5.42 -17.32 -3.83
N GLU A 243 6.34 -16.39 -4.03
CA GLU A 243 7.02 -15.69 -2.94
C GLU A 243 6.06 -14.80 -2.14
N ILE A 244 5.12 -14.13 -2.81
CA ILE A 244 4.03 -13.39 -2.13
C ILE A 244 3.21 -14.34 -1.23
N ALA A 245 2.86 -15.52 -1.74
CA ALA A 245 2.14 -16.52 -0.96
C ALA A 245 2.98 -17.09 0.18
N GLN A 246 4.28 -17.29 -0.04
CA GLN A 246 5.22 -17.72 1.00
C GLN A 246 5.29 -16.71 2.14
N GLU A 247 5.30 -15.40 1.84
CA GLU A 247 5.30 -14.36 2.86
C GLU A 247 3.98 -14.34 3.65
N ALA A 248 2.85 -14.51 2.97
CA ALA A 248 1.57 -14.69 3.65
C ALA A 248 1.58 -15.90 4.60
N ILE A 249 2.19 -17.02 4.19
CA ILE A 249 2.33 -18.23 5.02
C ILE A 249 3.24 -17.97 6.23
N ARG A 250 4.33 -17.23 6.08
CA ARG A 250 5.19 -16.86 7.22
C ARG A 250 4.39 -16.07 8.26
N MET A 251 3.67 -15.04 7.82
CA MET A 251 2.81 -14.24 8.69
C MET A 251 1.72 -15.10 9.36
N HIS A 252 1.11 -16.02 8.60
CA HIS A 252 0.11 -16.96 9.11
C HIS A 252 0.66 -17.87 10.21
N ASN A 253 1.83 -18.48 9.98
CA ASN A 253 2.48 -19.36 10.95
C ASN A 253 2.88 -18.60 12.22
N THR A 254 3.29 -17.34 12.10
CA THR A 254 3.55 -16.47 13.25
C THR A 254 2.28 -16.17 14.04
N ALA A 255 1.17 -15.85 13.35
CA ALA A 255 -0.10 -15.52 13.98
C ALA A 255 -0.79 -16.71 14.68
N PHE A 256 -0.60 -17.93 14.18
CA PHE A 256 -1.14 -19.17 14.75
C PHE A 256 -0.08 -20.04 15.45
N GLY A 257 1.11 -19.49 15.70
CA GLY A 257 2.20 -20.16 16.39
C GLY A 257 2.08 -20.05 17.91
N ASP A 258 2.96 -20.76 18.62
CA ASP A 258 2.99 -20.80 20.08
C ASP A 258 3.90 -19.71 20.70
N ASP A 259 4.06 -18.56 20.03
CA ASP A 259 4.89 -17.46 20.57
C ASP A 259 4.15 -16.76 21.73
N PRO A 260 4.65 -16.86 22.98
CA PRO A 260 3.95 -16.30 24.15
C PRO A 260 3.86 -14.76 24.11
N VAL A 261 4.75 -14.09 23.38
CA VAL A 261 4.69 -12.62 23.24
C VAL A 261 3.54 -12.24 22.33
N LEU A 262 3.36 -12.98 21.24
CA LEU A 262 2.32 -12.70 20.23
C LEU A 262 0.91 -13.11 20.68
N GLU A 263 0.80 -13.94 21.73
CA GLU A 263 -0.48 -14.32 22.33
C GLU A 263 -1.24 -13.11 22.90
N THR A 264 -0.53 -12.11 23.42
CA THR A 264 -1.15 -10.96 24.11
C THR A 264 -0.77 -9.60 23.53
N MET A 265 0.23 -9.54 22.65
CA MET A 265 0.73 -8.30 22.07
C MET A 265 1.06 -8.47 20.59
N LEU A 266 0.91 -7.40 19.81
CA LEU A 266 1.44 -7.37 18.45
C LEU A 266 2.95 -7.19 18.46
N ASP A 267 3.61 -7.59 17.37
CA ASP A 267 5.02 -7.26 17.17
C ASP A 267 5.24 -5.74 17.26
N ALA A 268 6.38 -5.35 17.83
CA ALA A 268 6.71 -3.95 18.05
C ALA A 268 6.90 -3.17 16.74
N GLY A 269 7.14 -3.88 15.63
CA GLY A 269 7.39 -3.31 14.31
C GLY A 269 8.63 -2.42 14.29
N GLY A 270 8.71 -1.56 13.29
CA GLY A 270 9.81 -0.61 13.15
C GLY A 270 9.79 0.19 11.85
N GLU A 271 8.70 0.16 11.11
CA GLU A 271 8.60 0.67 9.74
C GLU A 271 8.68 2.20 9.71
N TYR A 272 8.01 2.87 10.65
CA TYR A 272 7.96 4.34 10.72
C TYR A 272 9.08 4.97 11.55
N ALA A 273 9.61 4.23 12.53
CA ALA A 273 10.61 4.73 13.45
C ALA A 273 11.54 3.61 13.89
N TRP A 274 12.83 3.93 14.00
CA TRP A 274 13.83 2.99 14.45
C TRP A 274 13.49 2.44 15.85
N ARG A 275 13.58 1.11 15.98
CA ARG A 275 13.45 0.38 17.24
C ARG A 275 14.57 -0.65 17.31
N VAL A 276 15.02 -0.98 18.53
CA VAL A 276 16.12 -1.93 18.75
C VAL A 276 15.82 -3.32 18.16
N ARG A 277 14.55 -3.75 18.17
CA ARG A 277 14.08 -5.03 17.63
C ARG A 277 13.18 -4.87 16.40
N GLY A 278 13.20 -3.70 15.76
CA GLY A 278 12.36 -3.41 14.60
C GLY A 278 13.11 -3.58 13.29
N GLU A 279 12.47 -3.10 12.23
CA GLU A 279 13.07 -2.98 10.90
C GLU A 279 14.41 -2.22 10.90
N GLU A 280 15.25 -2.51 9.91
CA GLU A 280 16.54 -1.87 9.73
C GLU A 280 16.41 -0.46 9.12
N HIS A 281 17.04 0.55 9.74
CA HIS A 281 17.03 1.93 9.25
C HIS A 281 18.40 2.40 8.78
N MET A 282 18.42 3.17 7.70
CA MET A 282 19.65 3.83 7.23
C MET A 282 20.21 4.79 8.29
N TRP A 283 19.32 5.50 9.01
CA TRP A 283 19.68 6.36 10.14
C TRP A 283 19.46 5.64 11.46
N SER A 284 20.52 5.06 12.01
CA SER A 284 20.53 4.48 13.35
C SER A 284 21.15 5.43 14.38
N PRO A 285 20.90 5.24 15.70
CA PRO A 285 21.55 6.03 16.74
C PRO A 285 23.08 6.04 16.62
N ASP A 286 23.69 4.89 16.31
CA ASP A 286 25.14 4.78 16.13
C ASP A 286 25.64 5.57 14.92
N ALA A 287 24.95 5.49 13.78
CA ALA A 287 25.31 6.25 12.59
C ALA A 287 25.24 7.76 12.85
N ILE A 288 24.18 8.22 13.53
CA ILE A 288 23.99 9.63 13.90
C ILE A 288 25.09 10.09 14.86
N ALA A 289 25.36 9.31 15.92
CA ALA A 289 26.38 9.65 16.90
C ALA A 289 27.76 9.78 16.24
N LYS A 290 28.17 8.83 15.40
CA LYS A 290 29.47 8.88 14.70
C LYS A 290 29.57 10.06 13.73
N LEU A 291 28.51 10.40 13.01
CA LEU A 291 28.49 11.58 12.14
C LEU A 291 28.63 12.88 12.94
N GLN A 292 27.91 13.00 14.06
CA GLN A 292 27.98 14.19 14.92
C GLN A 292 29.36 14.34 15.56
N HIS A 293 29.93 13.26 16.10
CA HIS A 293 31.26 13.27 16.72
C HIS A 293 32.37 13.57 15.72
N SER A 294 32.35 12.93 14.55
CA SER A 294 33.36 13.18 13.51
C SER A 294 33.35 14.62 13.02
N THR A 295 32.16 15.18 12.78
CA THR A 295 32.02 16.57 12.33
C THR A 295 32.44 17.58 13.41
N ARG A 296 32.05 17.35 14.67
CA ARG A 296 32.36 18.27 15.78
C ARG A 296 33.85 18.25 16.17
N ALA A 297 34.47 17.06 16.18
CA ALA A 297 35.87 16.90 16.56
C ALA A 297 36.83 17.01 15.37
N ASN A 298 36.33 17.21 14.15
CA ASN A 298 37.09 17.17 12.90
C ASN A 298 37.95 15.89 12.79
N ASN A 299 37.36 14.72 13.09
CA ASN A 299 38.07 13.44 13.16
C ASN A 299 37.71 12.55 11.97
N TRP A 300 38.68 12.37 11.05
CA TRP A 300 38.54 11.53 9.87
C TRP A 300 38.30 10.05 10.18
N ASN A 301 38.95 9.49 11.20
CA ASN A 301 38.80 8.07 11.54
C ASN A 301 37.36 7.76 11.98
N THR A 302 36.77 8.64 12.80
CA THR A 302 35.35 8.52 13.19
C THR A 302 34.42 8.69 11.99
N TYR A 303 34.75 9.57 11.03
CA TYR A 303 33.97 9.70 9.78
C TYR A 303 34.05 8.42 8.94
N LYS A 304 35.23 7.79 8.85
CA LYS A 304 35.42 6.53 8.13
C LYS A 304 34.57 5.41 8.73
N GLU A 305 34.48 5.33 10.06
CA GLU A 305 33.59 4.39 10.73
C GLU A 305 32.11 4.67 10.43
N TYR A 306 31.68 5.93 10.44
CA TYR A 306 30.34 6.32 9.99
C TYR A 306 30.08 5.90 8.54
N ALA A 307 31.01 6.21 7.63
CA ALA A 307 30.89 5.89 6.21
C ALA A 307 30.82 4.37 6.01
N GLN A 308 31.57 3.59 6.78
CA GLN A 308 31.49 2.13 6.73
C GLN A 308 30.11 1.63 7.20
N LEU A 309 29.54 2.17 8.28
CA LEU A 309 28.19 1.80 8.74
C LEU A 309 27.10 2.08 7.69
N ILE A 310 27.24 3.16 6.91
CA ILE A 310 26.27 3.54 5.86
C ILE A 310 26.50 2.77 4.55
N ASN A 311 27.76 2.49 4.21
CA ASN A 311 28.14 1.88 2.94
C ASN A 311 28.26 0.36 2.99
N ASP A 312 28.34 -0.25 4.17
CA ASP A 312 28.27 -1.71 4.32
C ASP A 312 26.84 -2.20 4.06
N GLN A 313 26.51 -2.30 2.77
CA GLN A 313 25.25 -2.84 2.27
C GLN A 313 25.37 -4.32 1.91
N SER A 314 26.50 -4.97 2.23
CA SER A 314 26.71 -6.41 2.00
C SER A 314 25.77 -7.29 2.81
N ARG A 315 25.15 -6.72 3.86
CA ARG A 315 24.17 -7.39 4.73
C ARG A 315 22.84 -6.65 4.87
N ARG A 316 22.81 -5.34 4.56
CA ARG A 316 21.66 -4.45 4.77
C ARG A 316 21.24 -3.85 3.43
N HIS A 317 20.52 -4.63 2.63
CA HIS A 317 20.01 -4.23 1.31
C HIS A 317 18.83 -3.24 1.43
N MET A 318 19.12 -2.02 1.90
CA MET A 318 18.12 -0.98 2.15
C MET A 318 17.83 -0.09 0.93
N THR A 319 18.73 -0.07 -0.06
CA THR A 319 18.63 0.83 -1.22
C THR A 319 19.04 0.12 -2.51
N LEU A 320 18.44 0.50 -3.65
CA LEU A 320 18.80 -0.07 -4.96
C LEU A 320 20.29 0.15 -5.30
N ARG A 321 20.87 1.30 -4.92
CA ARG A 321 22.31 1.57 -5.13
C ARG A 321 23.22 0.57 -4.41
N GLY A 322 22.73 -0.08 -3.36
CA GLY A 322 23.45 -1.13 -2.61
C GLY A 322 23.65 -2.42 -3.36
N LEU A 323 22.89 -2.64 -4.43
CA LEU A 323 22.99 -3.81 -5.29
C LEU A 323 24.10 -3.68 -6.33
N PHE A 324 24.75 -2.51 -6.41
CA PHE A 324 25.81 -2.23 -7.37
C PHE A 324 27.18 -2.22 -6.68
N GLU A 325 28.18 -2.70 -7.40
CA GLU A 325 29.59 -2.56 -7.06
C GLU A 325 30.35 -1.83 -8.17
N PHE A 326 31.38 -1.07 -7.79
CA PHE A 326 32.28 -0.47 -8.76
C PHE A 326 33.23 -1.56 -9.30
N ARG A 327 33.26 -1.75 -10.62
CA ARG A 327 34.30 -2.55 -11.27
C ARG A 327 35.57 -1.70 -11.39
N ILE A 328 36.54 -1.98 -10.53
CA ILE A 328 37.78 -1.22 -10.44
C ILE A 328 38.91 -2.06 -11.05
N ASP A 329 39.71 -1.43 -11.92
CA ASP A 329 40.96 -1.99 -12.44
C ASP A 329 42.13 -1.38 -11.66
N PRO A 330 42.80 -2.14 -10.76
CA PRO A 330 43.89 -1.62 -9.93
C PRO A 330 45.06 -1.08 -10.75
N SER A 331 45.25 -1.57 -11.99
CA SER A 331 46.34 -1.11 -12.86
C SER A 331 46.17 0.33 -13.35
N LYS A 332 44.95 0.89 -13.26
CA LYS A 332 44.61 2.26 -13.67
C LYS A 332 44.37 3.19 -12.48
N ALA A 333 44.73 2.77 -11.27
CA ALA A 333 44.62 3.63 -10.11
C ALA A 333 45.57 4.83 -10.26
N ILE A 334 45.04 6.02 -9.96
CA ILE A 334 45.77 7.29 -9.98
C ILE A 334 46.11 7.72 -8.56
N SER A 335 47.11 8.61 -8.41
CA SER A 335 47.37 9.23 -7.10
C SER A 335 46.18 10.08 -6.67
N ILE A 336 45.92 10.18 -5.35
CA ILE A 336 44.90 11.08 -4.82
C ILE A 336 45.18 12.55 -5.18
N ASP A 337 46.46 12.90 -5.38
CA ASP A 337 46.88 14.25 -5.78
C ASP A 337 46.47 14.61 -7.22
N GLU A 338 46.17 13.59 -8.05
CA GLU A 338 45.67 13.77 -9.42
C GLU A 338 44.13 13.90 -9.46
N VAL A 339 43.46 13.62 -8.34
CA VAL A 339 42.00 13.78 -8.22
C VAL A 339 41.67 15.26 -8.05
N GLU A 340 40.51 15.65 -8.59
CA GLU A 340 39.97 17.00 -8.41
C GLU A 340 39.95 17.41 -6.92
N PRO A 341 40.44 18.61 -6.56
CA PRO A 341 40.47 19.05 -5.16
C PRO A 341 39.08 19.08 -4.53
N ALA A 342 39.01 18.76 -3.22
CA ALA A 342 37.76 18.79 -2.48
C ALA A 342 37.04 20.15 -2.56
N SER A 343 37.78 21.26 -2.63
CA SER A 343 37.25 22.62 -2.76
C SER A 343 36.48 22.86 -4.07
N GLU A 344 36.77 22.10 -5.13
CA GLU A 344 36.01 22.17 -6.39
C GLU A 344 34.84 21.18 -6.37
N ILE A 345 35.02 19.99 -5.81
CA ILE A 345 33.96 18.98 -5.69
C ILE A 345 32.77 19.52 -4.87
N VAL A 346 33.02 20.18 -3.74
CA VAL A 346 31.97 20.68 -2.84
C VAL A 346 31.07 21.74 -3.48
N LYS A 347 31.52 22.42 -4.55
CA LYS A 347 30.70 23.39 -5.30
C LYS A 347 29.52 22.72 -6.01
N ARG A 348 29.59 21.40 -6.23
CA ARG A 348 28.50 20.58 -6.78
C ARG A 348 27.44 20.25 -5.72
N PHE A 349 27.74 20.40 -4.43
CA PHE A 349 26.81 20.07 -3.36
C PHE A 349 25.77 21.18 -3.19
N ALA A 350 24.53 20.74 -2.93
CA ALA A 350 23.43 21.61 -2.58
C ALA A 350 22.75 21.09 -1.32
N THR A 351 22.42 21.97 -0.39
CA THR A 351 21.49 21.60 0.69
C THR A 351 20.08 21.58 0.12
N GLY A 352 19.29 20.57 0.48
CA GLY A 352 17.88 20.48 0.08
C GLY A 352 17.07 21.68 0.58
N ALA A 353 15.97 22.00 -0.12
CA ALA A 353 15.04 23.04 0.32
C ALA A 353 14.35 22.60 1.61
N MET A 354 14.65 23.29 2.71
CA MET A 354 14.01 23.09 4.01
C MET A 354 13.43 24.42 4.44
N SER A 355 12.10 24.51 4.51
CA SER A 355 11.42 25.78 4.76
C SER A 355 11.75 26.31 6.16
N LEU A 356 11.84 27.63 6.30
CA LEU A 356 12.03 28.32 7.59
C LEU A 356 10.90 28.02 8.61
N GLY A 357 9.74 27.52 8.15
CA GLY A 357 8.67 27.06 9.04
C GLY A 357 8.84 25.61 9.53
N SER A 358 9.71 24.82 8.88
CA SER A 358 9.98 23.42 9.24
C SER A 358 11.21 23.24 10.12
N ILE A 359 12.15 24.19 10.09
CA ILE A 359 13.39 24.20 10.89
C ILE A 359 13.58 25.58 11.53
N SER A 360 14.38 25.67 12.60
CA SER A 360 14.62 26.96 13.24
C SER A 360 15.41 27.93 12.35
N THR A 361 15.28 29.22 12.61
CA THR A 361 16.03 30.27 11.91
C THR A 361 17.54 30.07 12.03
N GLU A 362 18.00 29.62 13.20
CA GLU A 362 19.41 29.32 13.45
C GLU A 362 19.90 28.16 12.59
N ALA A 363 19.11 27.09 12.46
CA ALA A 363 19.45 25.95 11.61
C ALA A 363 19.51 26.37 10.13
N HIS A 364 18.49 27.11 9.67
CA HIS A 364 18.42 27.59 8.30
C HIS A 364 19.60 28.53 7.96
N ALA A 365 19.88 29.51 8.80
CA ALA A 365 20.99 30.45 8.61
C ALA A 365 22.35 29.73 8.66
N THR A 366 22.52 28.74 9.54
CA THR A 366 23.75 27.94 9.63
C THR A 366 24.05 27.23 8.31
N LEU A 367 23.05 26.62 7.68
CA LEU A 367 23.21 25.94 6.39
C LEU A 367 23.59 26.93 5.28
N ALA A 368 22.88 28.06 5.18
CA ALA A 368 23.16 29.07 4.17
C ALA A 368 24.59 29.64 4.30
N VAL A 369 25.00 29.99 5.52
CA VAL A 369 26.35 30.48 5.79
C VAL A 369 27.41 29.42 5.46
N ALA A 370 27.18 28.15 5.83
CA ALA A 370 28.12 27.07 5.52
C ALA A 370 28.28 26.86 4.01
N MET A 371 27.18 26.76 3.26
CA MET A 371 27.23 26.53 1.81
C MET A 371 27.88 27.70 1.06
N ASN A 372 27.57 28.94 1.45
CA ASN A 372 28.20 30.12 0.86
C ASN A 372 29.72 30.17 1.13
N ARG A 373 30.16 29.75 2.32
CA ARG A 373 31.60 29.68 2.66
C ARG A 373 32.37 28.68 1.80
N ILE A 374 31.76 27.55 1.45
CA ILE A 374 32.41 26.51 0.64
C ILE A 374 32.12 26.65 -0.87
N GLY A 375 31.40 27.69 -1.29
CA GLY A 375 31.01 27.91 -2.69
C GLY A 375 29.99 26.91 -3.23
N GLY A 376 29.28 26.19 -2.35
CA GLY A 376 28.15 25.33 -2.71
C GLY A 376 26.85 26.12 -2.81
N LYS A 377 25.72 25.41 -2.94
CA LYS A 377 24.39 26.04 -3.07
C LYS A 377 23.50 25.74 -1.86
N SER A 378 22.81 26.75 -1.34
CA SER A 378 21.69 26.55 -0.41
C SER A 378 20.38 26.88 -1.10
N ASN A 379 19.37 26.03 -0.94
CA ASN A 379 18.03 26.28 -1.46
C ASN A 379 17.13 26.81 -0.35
N THR A 380 16.42 27.90 -0.61
CA THR A 380 15.38 28.47 0.28
C THR A 380 14.02 27.87 0.00
#